data_AF-A0A928WU88-F1
#
_entry.id   AF-A0A928WU88-F1
#
_cell.length_a   1.000
_cell.length_b   1.000
_cell.length_c   1.000
_cell.angle_alpha   90.00
_cell.angle_beta   90.00
_cell.angle_gamma   90.00
#
_symmetry.space_group_name_H-M   'P 1'
#
loop_
_entity.id
_entity.type
_entity.pdbx_description
1 polymer ?
#
loop_
_entity_poly.entity_id
_entity_poly.type
_entity_poly.pdbx_seq_one_letter_code
_entity_poly.pdbx_strand_id
1 'polypeptide(L)'
;MKKVIVQGIAFLFSFSYLGWLQVSYLNQLSSNRTFPLGTELNNEKSYQDRIALGSRLPHFGFKNIRANLTFLLFLQYFGDDDVRNREGYGLSSAFFQNIITDDPFYQDFYIFLTNSVSMNAAQPEKSVELIEKGLSSLAPGKPEGSYYVWRYKAVEELLFLGDPRAAERSFETAAKWASKSSLPESDMIASISQQTADFLAQNPDSKSAQISAWSSVLTTAVDNETRERAINEIQALGGAVSINENGSVSVKYVQEEQATES
;
A
#
# COMPACT_ATOMS: atom_id res chain seq x y z
N MET A 1 32.62 28.43 -36.01
CA MET A 1 31.36 28.52 -36.81
C MET A 1 30.77 27.17 -37.19
N LYS A 2 31.48 26.25 -37.87
CA LYS A 2 30.89 24.96 -38.32
C LYS A 2 30.25 24.09 -37.22
N LYS A 3 30.84 23.99 -36.02
CA LYS A 3 30.27 23.22 -34.90
C LYS A 3 28.96 23.79 -34.33
N VAL A 4 28.82 25.11 -34.29
CA VAL A 4 27.62 25.79 -33.79
C VAL A 4 26.45 25.62 -34.76
N ILE A 5 26.76 25.65 -36.07
CA ILE A 5 25.77 25.40 -37.13
C ILE A 5 25.28 23.94 -37.09
N VAL A 6 26.18 22.98 -36.91
CA VAL A 6 25.81 21.55 -36.80
C VAL A 6 24.97 21.27 -35.54
N GLN A 7 25.28 21.90 -34.41
CA GLN A 7 24.48 21.77 -33.18
C GLN A 7 23.09 22.42 -33.33
N GLY A 8 23.01 23.61 -33.92
CA GLY A 8 21.72 24.27 -34.19
C GLY A 8 20.82 23.47 -35.14
N ILE A 9 21.42 22.85 -36.16
CA ILE A 9 20.71 21.96 -37.10
C ILE A 9 20.20 20.70 -36.38
N ALA A 10 21.03 20.06 -35.55
CA ALA A 10 20.61 18.87 -34.79
C ALA A 10 19.44 19.16 -33.83
N PHE A 11 19.46 20.30 -33.13
CA PHE A 11 18.35 20.72 -32.27
C PHE A 11 17.06 20.93 -33.08
N LEU A 12 17.14 21.64 -34.20
CA LEU A 12 15.97 21.88 -35.06
C LEU A 12 15.40 20.57 -35.62
N PHE A 13 16.24 19.62 -36.01
CA PHE A 13 15.78 18.29 -36.45
C PHE A 13 15.09 17.51 -35.33
N SER A 14 15.62 17.53 -34.10
CA SER A 14 14.98 16.86 -32.96
C SER A 14 13.61 17.47 -32.63
N PHE A 15 13.48 18.81 -32.62
CA PHE A 15 12.20 19.46 -32.38
C PHE A 15 11.20 19.24 -33.51
N SER A 16 11.66 19.24 -34.76
CA SER A 16 10.82 18.96 -35.92
C SER A 16 10.32 17.51 -35.93
N TYR A 17 11.19 16.57 -35.54
CA TYR A 17 10.85 15.15 -35.43
C TYR A 17 9.85 14.89 -34.29
N LEU A 18 10.04 15.53 -33.13
CA LEU A 18 9.09 15.48 -32.02
C LEU A 18 7.74 16.12 -32.40
N GLY A 19 7.75 17.25 -33.10
CA GLY A 19 6.54 17.90 -33.61
C GLY A 19 5.80 17.01 -34.61
N TRP A 20 6.52 16.35 -35.51
CA TRP A 20 5.92 15.41 -36.46
C TRP A 20 5.33 14.17 -35.77
N LEU A 21 6.03 13.60 -34.79
CA LEU A 21 5.50 12.50 -33.97
C LEU A 21 4.23 12.91 -33.21
N GLN A 22 4.22 14.11 -32.62
CA GLN A 22 3.05 14.64 -31.91
C GLN A 22 1.87 14.89 -32.85
N VAL A 23 2.10 15.47 -34.02
CA VAL A 23 1.04 15.70 -35.02
C VAL A 23 0.53 14.40 -35.61
N SER A 24 1.41 13.43 -35.89
CA SER A 24 0.99 12.12 -36.37
C SER A 24 0.19 11.35 -35.32
N TYR A 25 0.57 11.45 -34.05
CA TYR A 25 -0.18 10.88 -32.93
C TYR A 25 -1.53 11.59 -32.76
N LEU A 26 -1.57 12.93 -32.80
CA LEU A 26 -2.82 13.71 -32.73
C LEU A 26 -3.77 13.40 -33.89
N ASN A 27 -3.24 13.19 -35.10
CA ASN A 27 -4.05 12.83 -36.26
C ASN A 27 -4.58 11.39 -36.17
N GLN A 28 -3.82 10.46 -35.56
CA GLN A 28 -4.34 9.12 -35.22
C GLN A 28 -5.45 9.19 -34.18
N LEU A 29 -5.32 10.09 -33.21
CA LEU A 29 -6.29 10.32 -32.16
C LEU A 29 -7.59 10.97 -32.69
N SER A 30 -7.51 11.80 -33.73
CA SER A 30 -8.67 12.53 -34.26
C SER A 30 -9.51 11.75 -35.28
N SER A 31 -9.01 10.62 -35.83
CA SER A 31 -9.57 10.08 -37.09
C SER A 31 -10.57 8.92 -37.01
N ASN A 32 -11.02 8.45 -35.84
CA ASN A 32 -12.23 7.59 -35.62
C ASN A 32 -12.09 6.67 -34.39
N ARG A 33 -11.92 7.25 -33.20
CA ARG A 33 -12.39 6.59 -31.98
C ARG A 33 -13.04 7.66 -31.12
N THR A 34 -14.27 7.42 -30.69
CA THR A 34 -14.62 7.71 -29.30
C THR A 34 -13.44 7.23 -28.49
N PHE A 35 -12.60 8.14 -27.98
CA PHE A 35 -11.61 7.75 -27.01
C PHE A 35 -12.37 6.98 -25.94
N PRO A 36 -12.08 5.69 -25.70
CA PRO A 36 -12.60 5.08 -24.49
C PRO A 36 -12.00 5.93 -23.37
N LEU A 37 -12.81 6.82 -22.78
CA LEU A 37 -12.42 7.53 -21.58
C LEU A 37 -12.15 6.44 -20.53
N GLY A 38 -10.88 6.17 -20.27
CA GLY A 38 -10.39 5.36 -19.15
C GLY A 38 -10.60 3.84 -19.23
N THR A 39 -11.74 3.35 -19.71
CA THR A 39 -12.22 2.00 -19.33
C THR A 39 -11.69 0.84 -20.20
N GLU A 40 -11.33 1.08 -21.46
CA GLU A 40 -10.92 0.01 -22.40
C GLU A 40 -9.39 -0.18 -22.45
N LEU A 41 -8.60 0.77 -21.91
CA LEU A 41 -7.13 0.75 -21.88
C LEU A 41 -6.54 0.38 -20.51
N ASN A 42 -7.36 0.36 -19.47
CA ASN A 42 -6.96 0.00 -18.12
C ASN A 42 -7.53 -1.39 -17.80
N ASN A 43 -6.63 -2.37 -17.78
CA ASN A 43 -6.84 -3.70 -17.22
C ASN A 43 -5.62 -4.01 -16.33
N GLU A 44 -5.65 -5.08 -15.53
CA GLU A 44 -4.52 -5.37 -14.62
C GLU A 44 -3.21 -5.51 -15.39
N LYS A 45 -3.26 -6.04 -16.63
CA LYS A 45 -2.09 -6.18 -17.49
C LYS A 45 -1.46 -4.84 -17.88
N SER A 46 -2.27 -3.84 -18.22
CA SER A 46 -1.84 -2.47 -18.52
C SER A 46 -1.10 -1.84 -17.34
N TYR A 47 -1.64 -1.99 -16.12
CA TYR A 47 -0.96 -1.53 -14.90
C TYR A 47 0.35 -2.28 -14.67
N GLN A 48 0.35 -3.60 -14.81
CA GLN A 48 1.54 -4.43 -14.67
C GLN A 48 2.66 -3.98 -15.64
N ASP A 49 2.32 -3.71 -16.90
CA ASP A 49 3.29 -3.27 -17.91
C ASP A 49 3.82 -1.86 -17.63
N ARG A 50 2.96 -0.95 -17.17
CA ARG A 50 3.37 0.42 -16.75
C ARG A 50 4.29 0.38 -15.54
N ILE A 51 3.98 -0.45 -14.55
CA ILE A 51 4.86 -0.68 -13.38
C ILE A 51 6.21 -1.21 -13.87
N ALA A 52 6.22 -2.28 -14.67
CA ALA A 52 7.44 -2.91 -15.15
C ALA A 52 8.30 -1.97 -16.00
N LEU A 53 7.68 -1.13 -16.83
CA LEU A 53 8.37 -0.09 -17.60
C LEU A 53 8.96 0.98 -16.67
N GLY A 54 8.16 1.48 -15.73
CA GLY A 54 8.57 2.49 -14.74
C GLY A 54 9.79 2.06 -13.94
N SER A 55 9.82 0.82 -13.43
CA SER A 55 10.94 0.29 -12.65
C SER A 55 12.25 0.21 -13.44
N ARG A 56 12.18 0.08 -14.77
CA ARG A 56 13.34 -0.03 -15.67
C ARG A 56 13.85 1.30 -16.19
N LEU A 57 13.06 2.38 -16.07
CA LEU A 57 13.48 3.69 -16.56
C LEU A 57 14.66 4.22 -15.74
N PRO A 58 15.71 4.76 -16.39
CA PRO A 58 16.81 5.41 -15.68
C PRO A 58 16.27 6.62 -14.93
N HIS A 59 16.61 6.72 -13.64
CA HIS A 59 16.15 7.82 -12.79
C HIS A 59 17.13 9.01 -12.76
N PHE A 60 18.34 8.88 -13.33
CA PHE A 60 19.37 9.94 -13.41
C PHE A 60 19.67 10.64 -12.07
N GLY A 61 19.61 9.89 -10.96
CA GLY A 61 19.77 10.43 -9.59
C GLY A 61 18.47 10.87 -8.89
N PHE A 62 17.36 10.99 -9.61
CA PHE A 62 16.06 11.47 -9.10
C PHE A 62 15.11 10.31 -8.75
N LYS A 63 15.52 9.45 -7.82
CA LYS A 63 14.69 8.29 -7.42
C LYS A 63 13.34 8.70 -6.83
N ASN A 64 13.31 9.76 -6.01
CA ASN A 64 12.09 10.31 -5.43
C ASN A 64 11.05 10.75 -6.49
N ILE A 65 11.49 11.30 -7.64
CA ILE A 65 10.58 11.64 -8.74
C ILE A 65 9.95 10.38 -9.32
N ARG A 66 10.74 9.31 -9.49
CA ARG A 66 10.22 8.03 -9.95
C ARG A 66 9.24 7.43 -8.95
N ALA A 67 9.55 7.45 -7.66
CA ALA A 67 8.64 7.03 -6.60
C ALA A 67 7.31 7.81 -6.64
N ASN A 68 7.37 9.15 -6.75
CA ASN A 68 6.19 10.00 -6.86
C ASN A 68 5.34 9.68 -8.09
N LEU A 69 5.96 9.46 -9.25
CA LEU A 69 5.24 9.09 -10.47
C LEU A 69 4.60 7.69 -10.35
N THR A 70 5.32 6.74 -9.74
CA THR A 70 4.77 5.42 -9.44
C THR A 70 3.63 5.50 -8.44
N PHE A 71 3.70 6.40 -7.45
CA PHE A 71 2.62 6.65 -6.51
C PHE A 71 1.38 7.27 -7.17
N LEU A 72 1.56 8.21 -8.10
CA LEU A 72 0.44 8.74 -8.89
C LEU A 72 -0.23 7.65 -9.74
N LEU A 73 0.56 6.74 -10.31
CA LEU A 73 0.03 5.57 -11.01
C LEU A 73 -0.70 4.62 -10.05
N PHE A 74 -0.19 4.44 -8.83
CA PHE A 74 -0.87 3.69 -7.78
C PHE A 74 -2.22 4.31 -7.42
N LEU A 75 -2.31 5.64 -7.29
CA LEU A 75 -3.59 6.30 -6.99
C LEU A 75 -4.62 6.09 -8.11
N GLN A 76 -4.17 6.12 -9.38
CA GLN A 76 -5.03 5.79 -10.52
C GLN A 76 -5.47 4.32 -10.49
N TYR A 77 -4.52 3.41 -10.26
CA TYR A 77 -4.79 1.98 -10.09
C TYR A 77 -5.82 1.70 -8.99
N PHE A 78 -5.60 2.30 -7.82
CA PHE A 78 -6.42 2.09 -6.64
C PHE A 78 -7.83 2.67 -6.81
N GLY A 79 -7.96 3.83 -7.46
CA GLY A 79 -9.26 4.48 -7.71
C GLY A 79 -9.96 4.04 -9.00
N ASP A 80 -9.44 3.06 -9.73
CA ASP A 80 -10.07 2.53 -10.95
C ASP A 80 -11.16 1.52 -10.59
N ASP A 81 -12.27 1.99 -10.04
CA ASP A 81 -13.36 1.16 -9.50
C ASP A 81 -13.85 0.13 -10.52
N ASP A 82 -13.94 0.50 -11.81
CA ASP A 82 -14.37 -0.42 -12.87
C ASP A 82 -13.45 -1.64 -12.97
N VAL A 83 -12.13 -1.44 -12.88
CA VAL A 83 -11.16 -2.53 -12.92
C VAL A 83 -11.06 -3.21 -11.56
N ARG A 84 -11.00 -2.46 -10.44
CA ARG A 84 -10.86 -3.03 -9.08
C ARG A 84 -12.03 -3.93 -8.73
N ASN A 85 -13.26 -3.59 -9.13
CA ASN A 85 -14.46 -4.41 -8.93
C ASN A 85 -14.48 -5.72 -9.75
N ARG A 86 -13.53 -5.90 -10.68
CA ARG A 86 -13.40 -7.14 -11.47
C ARG A 86 -12.13 -7.91 -11.15
N GLU A 87 -11.03 -7.21 -10.93
CA GLU A 87 -9.67 -7.76 -10.90
C GLU A 87 -9.02 -7.66 -9.50
N GLY A 88 -9.68 -7.03 -8.52
CA GLY A 88 -9.18 -6.93 -7.14
C GLY A 88 -7.98 -5.99 -7.03
N TYR A 89 -7.09 -6.23 -6.07
CA TYR A 89 -5.94 -5.35 -5.76
C TYR A 89 -4.58 -6.07 -5.79
N GLY A 90 -4.45 -7.10 -6.63
CA GLY A 90 -3.28 -7.98 -6.65
C GLY A 90 -1.92 -7.30 -6.93
N LEU A 91 -1.89 -6.15 -7.61
CA LEU A 91 -0.67 -5.38 -7.89
C LEU A 91 -0.26 -4.40 -6.78
N SER A 92 -1.03 -4.25 -5.69
CA SER A 92 -0.72 -3.29 -4.62
C SER A 92 0.67 -3.50 -4.03
N SER A 93 1.11 -4.75 -3.83
CA SER A 93 2.43 -5.06 -3.30
C SER A 93 3.56 -4.72 -4.29
N ALA A 94 3.31 -4.80 -5.59
CA ALA A 94 4.25 -4.38 -6.62
C ALA A 94 4.43 -2.85 -6.64
N PHE A 95 3.34 -2.09 -6.48
CA PHE A 95 3.42 -0.64 -6.29
C PHE A 95 4.21 -0.29 -5.04
N PHE A 96 3.85 -0.91 -3.91
CA PHE A 96 4.52 -0.65 -2.64
C PHE A 96 6.02 -0.91 -2.76
N GLN A 97 6.39 -2.06 -3.33
CA GLN A 97 7.79 -2.42 -3.53
C GLN A 97 8.57 -1.40 -4.37
N ASN A 98 8.03 -0.95 -5.49
CA ASN A 98 8.73 -0.01 -6.37
C ASN A 98 8.91 1.35 -5.70
N ILE A 99 7.87 1.86 -5.03
CA ILE A 99 7.88 3.16 -4.37
C ILE A 99 8.94 3.19 -3.28
N ILE A 100 8.93 2.24 -2.33
CA ILE A 100 9.90 2.25 -1.22
C ILE A 100 11.33 1.92 -1.64
N THR A 101 11.52 1.23 -2.76
CA THR A 101 12.87 0.96 -3.29
C THR A 101 13.53 2.27 -3.76
N ASP A 102 12.71 3.21 -4.21
CA ASP A 102 13.16 4.49 -4.72
C ASP A 102 13.17 5.60 -3.68
N ASP A 103 12.13 5.65 -2.85
CA ASP A 103 11.99 6.63 -1.79
C ASP A 103 11.34 6.00 -0.54
N PRO A 104 12.15 5.44 0.37
CA PRO A 104 11.65 4.91 1.62
C PRO A 104 11.36 6.00 2.65
N PHE A 105 11.72 7.27 2.40
CA PHE A 105 11.72 8.33 3.40
C PHE A 105 10.38 9.04 3.54
N TYR A 106 9.56 9.07 2.48
CA TYR A 106 8.29 9.77 2.55
C TYR A 106 7.23 8.91 3.27
N GLN A 107 6.92 9.30 4.51
CA GLN A 107 6.06 8.52 5.43
C GLN A 107 4.65 8.28 4.89
N ASP A 108 4.09 9.23 4.14
CA ASP A 108 2.68 9.16 3.71
C ASP A 108 2.46 8.02 2.71
N PHE A 109 3.51 7.58 2.01
CA PHE A 109 3.40 6.39 1.16
C PHE A 109 2.95 5.17 1.94
N TYR A 110 3.49 4.95 3.14
CA TYR A 110 3.26 3.72 3.90
C TYR A 110 1.79 3.58 4.29
N ILE A 111 1.11 4.63 4.75
CA ILE A 111 -0.29 4.51 5.15
C ILE A 111 -1.19 4.08 3.98
N PHE A 112 -1.01 4.63 2.78
CA PHE A 112 -1.82 4.24 1.63
C PHE A 112 -1.48 2.82 1.13
N LEU A 113 -0.19 2.52 1.06
CA LEU A 113 0.29 1.27 0.47
C LEU A 113 0.06 0.08 1.38
N THR A 114 0.29 0.23 2.69
CA THR A 114 0.01 -0.80 3.71
C THR A 114 -1.46 -1.17 3.71
N ASN A 115 -2.37 -0.18 3.75
CA ASN A 115 -3.81 -0.46 3.67
C ASN A 115 -4.17 -1.18 2.37
N SER A 116 -3.64 -0.73 1.23
CA SER A 116 -3.93 -1.38 -0.05
C SER A 116 -3.44 -2.83 -0.12
N VAL A 117 -2.28 -3.13 0.45
CA VAL A 117 -1.72 -4.49 0.46
C VAL A 117 -2.44 -5.40 1.45
N SER A 118 -2.68 -4.93 2.67
CA SER A 118 -3.23 -5.78 3.75
C SER A 118 -4.75 -5.83 3.74
N MET A 119 -5.41 -4.68 3.57
CA MET A 119 -6.88 -4.63 3.61
C MET A 119 -7.53 -5.03 2.30
N ASN A 120 -6.97 -4.60 1.17
CA ASN A 120 -7.60 -4.81 -0.13
C ASN A 120 -7.06 -6.02 -0.89
N ALA A 121 -5.77 -6.31 -0.77
CA ALA A 121 -5.15 -7.47 -1.42
C ALA A 121 -4.96 -8.68 -0.47
N ALA A 122 -5.33 -8.54 0.81
CA ALA A 122 -5.16 -9.57 1.84
C ALA A 122 -3.72 -10.15 1.88
N GLN A 123 -2.69 -9.30 1.82
CA GLN A 123 -1.27 -9.70 1.83
C GLN A 123 -0.47 -9.08 2.99
N PRO A 124 -0.90 -9.23 4.26
CA PRO A 124 -0.25 -8.60 5.40
C PRO A 124 1.22 -9.00 5.60
N GLU A 125 1.60 -10.24 5.30
CA GLU A 125 3.00 -10.68 5.38
C GLU A 125 3.89 -9.87 4.44
N LYS A 126 3.38 -9.64 3.21
CA LYS A 126 4.09 -8.84 2.22
C LYS A 126 4.15 -7.38 2.62
N SER A 127 3.09 -6.86 3.24
CA SER A 127 3.05 -5.51 3.79
C SER A 127 4.15 -5.32 4.83
N VAL A 128 4.26 -6.23 5.81
CA VAL A 128 5.31 -6.18 6.84
C VAL A 128 6.71 -6.29 6.23
N GLU A 129 6.94 -7.23 5.31
CA GLU A 129 8.24 -7.37 4.62
C GLU A 129 8.66 -6.05 3.93
N LEU A 130 7.72 -5.39 3.27
CA LEU A 130 7.96 -4.13 2.56
C LEU A 130 8.16 -2.97 3.55
N ILE A 131 7.39 -2.90 4.64
CA ILE A 131 7.62 -1.93 5.71
C ILE A 131 9.03 -2.11 6.30
N GLU A 132 9.47 -3.34 6.57
CA GLU A 132 10.81 -3.63 7.09
C GLU A 132 11.92 -3.20 6.11
N LYS A 133 11.73 -3.46 4.82
CA LYS A 133 12.65 -2.98 3.78
C LYS A 133 12.77 -1.46 3.82
N GLY A 134 11.66 -0.75 3.96
CA GLY A 134 11.64 0.70 4.13
C GLY A 134 12.37 1.16 5.39
N LEU A 135 12.02 0.59 6.53
CA LEU A 135 12.61 0.87 7.85
C LEU A 135 14.14 0.68 7.88
N SER A 136 14.69 -0.24 7.08
CA SER A 136 16.15 -0.46 6.97
C SER A 136 16.93 0.79 6.51
N SER A 137 16.24 1.75 5.87
CA SER A 137 16.81 3.02 5.42
C SER A 137 16.55 4.19 6.37
N LEU A 138 15.70 3.99 7.39
CA LEU A 138 15.26 5.04 8.30
C LEU A 138 16.04 5.02 9.62
N ALA A 139 16.02 6.15 10.32
CA ALA A 139 16.64 6.28 11.64
C ALA A 139 15.76 7.13 12.56
N PRO A 140 15.95 7.05 13.89
CA PRO A 140 15.22 7.89 14.84
C PRO A 140 15.31 9.39 14.46
N GLY A 141 14.16 10.03 14.29
CA GLY A 141 14.05 11.44 13.91
C GLY A 141 14.52 11.78 12.50
N LYS A 142 14.82 10.79 11.65
CA LYS A 142 15.31 10.98 10.28
C LYS A 142 14.66 9.99 9.31
N PRO A 143 13.68 10.44 8.49
CA PRO A 143 13.08 11.76 8.48
C PRO A 143 12.21 11.99 9.73
N GLU A 144 11.83 13.26 9.95
CA GLU A 144 10.79 13.58 10.92
C GLU A 144 9.53 12.75 10.61
N GLY A 145 8.89 12.20 11.65
CA GLY A 145 7.72 11.34 11.48
C GLY A 145 8.01 9.86 11.17
N SER A 146 9.27 9.45 11.02
CA SER A 146 9.66 8.03 10.79
C SER A 146 9.11 7.03 11.82
N TYR A 147 8.73 7.47 13.02
CA TYR A 147 8.03 6.64 14.00
C TYR A 147 6.64 6.16 13.53
N TYR A 148 5.98 6.84 12.61
CA TYR A 148 4.71 6.39 12.04
C TYR A 148 4.86 5.07 11.28
N VAL A 149 6.00 4.87 10.59
CA VAL A 149 6.29 3.63 9.87
C VAL A 149 6.33 2.42 10.81
N TRP A 150 6.92 2.59 12.00
CA TRP A 150 6.87 1.57 13.06
C TRP A 150 5.45 1.31 13.58
N ARG A 151 4.61 2.34 13.69
CA ARG A 151 3.20 2.17 14.09
C ARG A 151 2.41 1.41 13.04
N TYR A 152 2.62 1.69 11.75
CA TYR A 152 1.99 0.92 10.68
C TYR A 152 2.41 -0.55 10.75
N LYS A 153 3.71 -0.82 10.95
CA LYS A 153 4.19 -2.20 11.18
C LYS A 153 3.50 -2.88 12.36
N ALA A 154 3.41 -2.18 13.50
CA ALA A 154 2.83 -2.74 14.72
C ALA A 154 1.35 -3.08 14.55
N VAL A 155 0.60 -2.26 13.79
CA VAL A 155 -0.81 -2.53 13.46
C VAL A 155 -0.93 -3.78 12.60
N GLU A 156 -0.05 -3.95 11.60
CA GLU A 156 -0.03 -5.14 10.74
C GLU A 156 0.27 -6.42 11.52
N GLU A 157 1.32 -6.37 12.36
CA GLU A 157 1.73 -7.47 13.22
C GLU A 157 0.60 -7.86 14.19
N LEU A 158 -0.10 -6.89 14.76
CA LEU A 158 -1.15 -7.13 15.75
C LEU A 158 -2.46 -7.63 15.13
N LEU A 159 -2.95 -6.94 14.09
CA LEU A 159 -4.31 -7.11 13.59
C LEU A 159 -4.42 -8.19 12.53
N PHE A 160 -3.37 -8.40 11.73
CA PHE A 160 -3.42 -9.35 10.62
C PHE A 160 -2.53 -10.56 10.84
N LEU A 161 -1.34 -10.40 11.40
CA LEU A 161 -0.42 -11.51 11.65
C LEU A 161 -0.62 -12.18 13.01
N GLY A 162 -1.41 -11.59 13.90
CA GLY A 162 -1.67 -12.13 15.22
C GLY A 162 -0.43 -12.29 16.10
N ASP A 163 0.59 -11.44 15.90
CA ASP A 163 1.83 -11.44 16.68
C ASP A 163 1.90 -10.23 17.64
N PRO A 164 1.26 -10.34 18.83
CA PRO A 164 1.24 -9.25 19.80
C PRO A 164 2.64 -8.92 20.35
N ARG A 165 3.59 -9.87 20.36
CA ARG A 165 4.96 -9.63 20.83
C ARG A 165 5.79 -8.87 19.81
N ALA A 166 5.60 -9.13 18.53
CA ALA A 166 6.20 -8.31 17.48
C ALA A 166 5.60 -6.89 17.52
N ALA A 167 4.27 -6.79 17.59
CA ALA A 167 3.57 -5.51 17.68
C ALA A 167 3.99 -4.67 18.89
N GLU A 168 4.12 -5.29 20.08
CA GLU A 168 4.66 -4.65 21.29
C GLU A 168 6.02 -4.00 21.01
N ARG A 169 6.98 -4.75 20.46
CA ARG A 169 8.33 -4.23 20.14
C ARG A 169 8.27 -3.10 19.11
N SER A 170 7.41 -3.22 18.11
CA SER A 170 7.23 -2.19 17.09
C SER A 170 6.62 -0.91 17.68
N PHE A 171 5.63 -1.02 18.57
CA PHE A 171 5.06 0.12 19.30
C PHE A 171 6.06 0.75 20.27
N GLU A 172 6.85 -0.04 21.01
CA GLU A 172 7.94 0.50 21.84
C GLU A 172 8.96 1.27 20.99
N THR A 173 9.31 0.72 19.82
CA THR A 173 10.29 1.35 18.92
C THR A 173 9.72 2.65 18.36
N ALA A 174 8.44 2.67 17.98
CA ALA A 174 7.73 3.87 17.60
C ALA A 174 7.76 4.92 18.72
N ALA A 175 7.50 4.53 19.98
CA ALA A 175 7.55 5.43 21.12
C ALA A 175 8.94 6.05 21.31
N LYS A 176 9.98 5.20 21.26
CA LYS A 176 11.38 5.61 21.35
C LYS A 176 11.75 6.57 20.23
N TRP A 177 11.33 6.31 18.99
CA TRP A 177 11.63 7.17 17.83
C TRP A 177 10.85 8.49 17.88
N ALA A 178 9.59 8.46 18.30
CA ALA A 178 8.77 9.65 18.49
C ALA A 178 9.37 10.60 19.52
N SER A 179 9.91 10.08 20.63
CA SER A 179 10.62 10.89 21.65
C SER A 179 11.88 11.63 21.14
N LYS A 180 12.36 11.30 19.93
CA LYS A 180 13.50 11.95 19.27
C LYS A 180 13.08 12.92 18.16
N SER A 181 11.79 13.04 17.89
CA SER A 181 11.24 13.91 16.85
C SER A 181 11.01 15.33 17.38
N SER A 182 11.09 16.32 16.50
CA SER A 182 10.73 17.72 16.76
C SER A 182 9.28 18.06 16.41
N LEU A 183 8.52 17.10 15.84
CA LEU A 183 7.14 17.35 15.41
C LEU A 183 6.22 17.65 16.60
N PRO A 184 5.28 18.61 16.48
CA PRO A 184 4.41 19.02 17.59
C PRO A 184 3.61 17.87 18.24
N GLU A 185 3.21 16.87 17.47
CA GLU A 185 2.44 15.73 17.96
C GLU A 185 3.29 14.59 18.54
N SER A 186 4.61 14.68 18.42
CA SER A 186 5.52 13.56 18.74
C SER A 186 5.44 13.08 20.19
N ASP A 187 5.28 13.98 21.16
CA ASP A 187 5.12 13.62 22.57
C ASP A 187 3.84 12.79 22.81
N MET A 188 2.74 13.18 22.17
CA MET A 188 1.47 12.45 22.24
C MET A 188 1.61 11.07 21.60
N ILE A 189 2.26 10.99 20.42
CA ILE A 189 2.47 9.71 19.73
C ILE A 189 3.42 8.80 20.52
N ALA A 190 4.46 9.36 21.16
CA ALA A 190 5.34 8.60 22.03
C ALA A 190 4.57 7.97 23.19
N SER A 191 3.73 8.77 23.86
CA SER A 191 2.90 8.32 24.98
C SER A 191 1.91 7.23 24.58
N ILE A 192 1.12 7.44 23.52
CA ILE A 192 0.12 6.46 23.07
C ILE A 192 0.79 5.17 22.58
N SER A 193 1.92 5.26 21.89
CA SER A 193 2.65 4.07 21.43
C SER A 193 3.20 3.27 22.61
N GLN A 194 3.78 3.93 23.62
CA GLN A 194 4.25 3.24 24.82
C GLN A 194 3.10 2.59 25.60
N GLN A 195 1.99 3.29 25.81
CA GLN A 195 0.81 2.73 26.47
C GLN A 195 0.27 1.49 25.74
N THR A 196 0.31 1.50 24.41
CA THR A 196 -0.11 0.34 23.60
C THR A 196 0.85 -0.84 23.80
N ALA A 197 2.17 -0.60 23.80
CA ALA A 197 3.14 -1.64 24.11
C ALA A 197 2.95 -2.22 25.52
N ASP A 198 2.80 -1.36 26.53
CA ASP A 198 2.59 -1.76 27.93
C ASP A 198 1.29 -2.57 28.10
N PHE A 199 0.24 -2.23 27.34
CA PHE A 199 -1.01 -2.99 27.29
C PHE A 199 -0.78 -4.37 26.67
N LEU A 200 -0.11 -4.46 25.52
CA LEU A 200 0.15 -5.74 24.85
C LEU A 200 1.03 -6.68 25.69
N ALA A 201 1.96 -6.13 26.47
CA ALA A 201 2.78 -6.90 27.40
C ALA A 201 1.94 -7.58 28.50
N GLN A 202 0.81 -6.98 28.90
CA GLN A 202 -0.08 -7.49 29.94
C GLN A 202 -1.26 -8.29 29.38
N ASN A 203 -1.76 -7.89 28.21
CA ASN A 203 -2.92 -8.47 27.55
C ASN A 203 -2.62 -8.69 26.06
N PRO A 204 -1.96 -9.81 25.71
CA PRO A 204 -1.57 -10.09 24.34
C PRO A 204 -2.72 -10.58 23.46
N ASP A 205 -3.89 -10.92 24.03
CA ASP A 205 -5.00 -11.44 23.25
C ASP A 205 -5.71 -10.31 22.47
N SER A 206 -5.61 -10.38 21.15
CA SER A 206 -6.25 -9.46 20.22
C SER A 206 -7.23 -10.16 19.28
N LYS A 207 -7.66 -11.40 19.54
CA LYS A 207 -8.52 -12.19 18.62
C LYS A 207 -9.74 -11.41 18.12
N SER A 208 -10.45 -10.69 19.00
CA SER A 208 -11.61 -9.89 18.61
C SER A 208 -11.26 -8.77 17.61
N ALA A 209 -10.12 -8.10 17.83
CA ALA A 209 -9.62 -7.06 16.93
C ALA A 209 -9.15 -7.66 15.59
N GLN A 210 -8.49 -8.83 15.62
CA GLN A 210 -8.08 -9.56 14.42
C GLN A 210 -9.29 -10.01 13.59
N ILE A 211 -10.31 -10.59 14.23
CA ILE A 211 -11.57 -10.95 13.57
C ILE A 211 -12.21 -9.72 12.93
N SER A 212 -12.21 -8.56 13.61
CA SER A 212 -12.74 -7.31 13.06
C SER A 212 -11.95 -6.82 11.85
N ALA A 213 -10.62 -6.93 11.88
CA ALA A 213 -9.75 -6.56 10.78
C ALA A 213 -9.99 -7.45 9.55
N TRP A 214 -9.98 -8.77 9.73
CA TRP A 214 -10.26 -9.72 8.65
C TRP A 214 -11.72 -9.66 8.17
N SER A 215 -12.68 -9.31 9.03
CA SER A 215 -14.06 -9.04 8.61
C SER A 215 -14.11 -7.85 7.65
N SER A 216 -13.30 -6.81 7.91
CA SER A 216 -13.22 -5.64 7.05
C SER A 216 -12.64 -6.01 5.67
N VAL A 217 -11.57 -6.80 5.63
CA VAL A 217 -11.02 -7.40 4.38
C VAL A 217 -12.14 -8.12 3.62
N LEU A 218 -12.83 -9.04 4.30
CA LEU A 218 -13.89 -9.86 3.71
C LEU A 218 -15.03 -9.02 3.12
N THR A 219 -15.43 -7.93 3.79
CA THR A 219 -16.50 -7.04 3.28
C THR A 219 -16.10 -6.26 2.03
N THR A 220 -14.80 -6.07 1.79
CA THR A 220 -14.27 -5.36 0.62
C THR A 220 -13.71 -6.30 -0.46
N ALA A 221 -13.71 -7.61 -0.22
CA ALA A 221 -13.10 -8.60 -1.09
C ALA A 221 -13.89 -8.78 -2.39
N VAL A 222 -13.23 -8.43 -3.50
CA VAL A 222 -13.77 -8.58 -4.85
C VAL A 222 -13.53 -10.00 -5.37
N ASP A 223 -12.26 -10.43 -5.35
CA ASP A 223 -11.84 -11.73 -5.87
C ASP A 223 -12.01 -12.85 -4.82
N ASN A 224 -12.09 -14.09 -5.33
CA ASN A 224 -12.33 -15.26 -4.48
C ASN A 224 -11.12 -15.60 -3.60
N GLU A 225 -9.89 -15.33 -4.04
CA GLU A 225 -8.69 -15.64 -3.27
C GLU A 225 -8.65 -14.79 -1.99
N THR A 226 -8.85 -13.48 -2.11
CA THR A 226 -8.98 -12.55 -0.99
C THR A 226 -10.12 -12.94 -0.06
N ARG A 227 -11.28 -13.31 -0.62
CA ARG A 227 -12.46 -13.73 0.14
C ARG A 227 -12.20 -15.01 0.94
N GLU A 228 -11.71 -16.06 0.29
CA GLU A 228 -11.41 -17.34 0.91
C GLU A 228 -10.35 -17.19 1.99
N ARG A 229 -9.30 -16.42 1.71
CA ARG A 229 -8.27 -16.10 2.71
C ARG A 229 -8.88 -15.45 3.94
N ALA A 230 -9.65 -14.38 3.79
CA ALA A 230 -10.26 -13.69 4.94
C ALA A 230 -11.20 -14.59 5.74
N ILE A 231 -11.98 -15.47 5.08
CA ILE A 231 -12.84 -16.45 5.75
C ILE A 231 -12.00 -17.43 6.58
N ASN A 232 -10.92 -17.97 6.00
CA ASN A 232 -10.05 -18.92 6.67
C ASN A 232 -9.41 -18.31 7.92
N GLU A 233 -8.94 -17.06 7.83
CA GLU A 233 -8.34 -16.34 8.97
C GLU A 233 -9.37 -16.08 10.08
N ILE A 234 -10.58 -15.63 9.73
CA ILE A 234 -11.66 -15.44 10.71
C ILE A 234 -12.00 -16.77 11.41
N GLN A 235 -12.10 -17.86 10.66
CA GLN A 235 -12.42 -19.19 11.20
C GLN A 235 -11.30 -19.73 12.09
N ALA A 236 -10.04 -19.55 11.70
CA ALA A 236 -8.88 -19.93 12.51
C ALA A 236 -8.85 -19.19 13.87
N LEU A 237 -9.37 -17.97 13.91
CA LEU A 237 -9.51 -17.17 15.13
C LEU A 237 -10.76 -17.53 15.97
N GLY A 238 -11.57 -18.50 15.54
CA GLY A 238 -12.81 -18.91 16.22
C GLY A 238 -14.04 -18.08 15.82
N GLY A 239 -13.95 -17.28 14.77
CA GLY A 239 -15.10 -16.60 14.20
C GLY A 239 -15.93 -17.52 13.29
N ALA A 240 -17.24 -17.32 13.26
CA ALA A 240 -18.12 -17.98 12.31
C ALA A 240 -18.55 -16.99 11.21
N VAL A 241 -18.30 -17.34 9.95
CA VAL A 241 -18.72 -16.55 8.79
C VAL A 241 -19.98 -17.16 8.18
N SER A 242 -20.98 -16.31 7.93
CA SER A 242 -22.15 -16.65 7.13
C SER A 242 -22.31 -15.65 6.00
N ILE A 243 -22.46 -16.14 4.78
CA ILE A 243 -22.76 -15.33 3.59
C ILE A 243 -24.24 -15.55 3.28
N ASN A 244 -25.03 -14.48 3.33
CA ASN A 244 -26.46 -14.52 3.06
C ASN A 244 -26.73 -14.63 1.55
N GLU A 245 -27.95 -15.02 1.15
CA GLU A 245 -28.36 -15.14 -0.25
C GLU A 245 -28.19 -13.84 -1.07
N ASN A 246 -28.25 -12.69 -0.40
CA ASN A 246 -28.04 -11.37 -1.01
C ASN A 246 -26.55 -10.96 -1.09
N GLY A 247 -25.62 -11.85 -0.75
CA GLY A 247 -24.18 -11.60 -0.75
C GLY A 247 -23.66 -10.83 0.48
N SER A 248 -24.53 -10.44 1.42
CA SER A 248 -24.08 -9.78 2.65
C SER A 248 -23.34 -10.77 3.57
N VAL A 249 -22.23 -10.30 4.13
CA VAL A 249 -21.37 -11.05 5.05
C VAL A 249 -21.80 -10.74 6.48
N SER A 250 -21.99 -11.78 7.29
CA SER A 250 -22.13 -11.67 8.74
C SER A 250 -21.08 -12.53 9.42
N VAL A 251 -20.37 -11.91 10.37
CA VAL A 251 -19.35 -12.57 11.19
C VAL A 251 -19.86 -12.60 12.63
N LYS A 252 -19.91 -13.79 13.22
CA LYS A 252 -20.26 -14.01 14.62
C LYS A 252 -19.03 -14.43 15.40
N TYR A 253 -18.86 -13.84 16.57
CA TYR A 253 -17.93 -14.32 17.57
C TYR A 253 -18.54 -15.58 18.18
N VAL A 254 -17.90 -16.74 17.98
CA VAL A 254 -18.23 -17.90 18.79
C VAL A 254 -17.66 -17.59 20.16
N GLN A 255 -18.50 -17.15 21.10
CA GLN A 255 -18.08 -17.05 22.49
C GLN A 255 -17.54 -18.42 22.89
N GLU A 256 -16.33 -18.45 23.46
CA GLU A 256 -15.94 -19.59 24.28
C GLU A 256 -17.06 -19.78 25.30
N GLU A 257 -17.76 -20.90 25.12
CA GLU A 257 -18.78 -21.41 26.02
C GLU A 257 -18.26 -21.23 27.44
N GLN A 258 -19.06 -20.59 28.29
CA GLN A 258 -18.75 -20.35 29.70
C GLN A 258 -18.12 -21.60 30.30
N ALA A 259 -16.81 -21.58 30.51
CA ALA A 259 -16.14 -22.58 31.32
C ALA A 259 -16.54 -22.32 32.77
N THR A 260 -17.66 -22.97 33.12
CA THR A 260 -18.14 -23.36 34.44
C THR A 260 -18.68 -22.28 35.38
N GLU A 261 -20.02 -22.29 35.49
CA GLU A 261 -20.71 -22.34 36.78
C GLU A 261 -19.96 -23.24 37.79
N SER A 262 -19.48 -22.65 38.90
CA SER A 262 -19.67 -23.11 40.29
C SER A 262 -18.92 -22.18 41.26
#